data_AF-A0A1Y3ASH7-F1
#
_entry.id   AF-A0A1Y3ASH7-F1
#
_cell.length_a   1.000
_cell.length_b   1.000
_cell.length_c   1.000
_cell.angle_alpha   90.00
_cell.angle_beta   90.00
_cell.angle_gamma   90.00
#
_symmetry.space_group_name_H-M   'P 1'
#
loop_
_entity.id
_entity.type
_entity.pdbx_description
1 polymer ?
#
loop_
_entity_poly.entity_id
_entity_poly.type
_entity_poly.pdbx_seq_one_letter_code
_entity_poly.pdbx_strand_id
1 'polypeptide(L)'
;GYIGKAELEFSEKEIQNHYDKLNRPKKIYLKIEFSSSEQQLFQGDFNLTHDSMIYFQTDKPIYRPNEMVRFRVLEIDRSLNSKSDICNLTIKNHQKIKLDFISLTLEAPYYIAEYEFQLPQIAKEGIWEAELFCN
;
A
#
# COMPACT_ATOMS: atom_id res chain seq x y z
N GLY A 1 -23.83 -4.65 5.02
CA GLY A 1 -22.48 -4.44 4.48
C GLY A 1 -22.27 -2.95 4.36
N TYR A 2 -21.17 -2.42 4.89
CA TYR A 2 -20.84 -1.01 4.73
C TYR A 2 -20.19 -0.83 3.36
N ILE A 3 -20.74 0.05 2.53
CA ILE A 3 -20.12 0.45 1.27
C ILE A 3 -19.32 1.69 1.59
N GLY A 4 -17.99 1.57 1.58
CA GLY A 4 -17.08 2.70 1.70
C GLY A 4 -16.78 3.29 0.33
N LYS A 5 -16.77 4.62 0.21
CA LYS A 5 -16.30 5.33 -0.98
C LYS A 5 -14.91 5.89 -0.66
N ALA A 6 -13.90 5.49 -1.43
CA ALA A 6 -12.56 6.04 -1.31
C ALA A 6 -12.33 7.03 -2.46
N GLU A 7 -11.95 8.26 -2.11
CA GLU A 7 -11.58 9.31 -3.06
C GLU A 7 -10.12 9.67 -2.81
N LEU A 8 -9.32 9.60 -3.87
CA LEU A 8 -7.94 10.06 -3.89
C LEU A 8 -7.95 11.50 -4.39
N GLU A 9 -7.52 12.44 -3.55
CA GLU A 9 -7.36 13.84 -3.95
C GLU A 9 -5.87 14.18 -4.01
N PHE A 10 -5.41 14.51 -5.22
CA PHE A 10 -4.15 15.23 -5.37
C PHE A 10 -4.41 16.66 -4.93
N SER A 11 -3.61 17.17 -3.98
CA SER A 11 -3.68 18.58 -3.62
C SER A 11 -3.21 19.46 -4.80
N GLU A 12 -4.13 19.79 -5.70
CA GLU A 12 -3.90 20.78 -6.76
C GLU A 12 -3.77 22.20 -6.20
N LYS A 13 -4.24 22.45 -4.97
CA LYS A 13 -4.18 23.79 -4.34
C LYS A 13 -2.78 24.32 -4.04
N GLU A 14 -1.73 23.50 -4.25
CA GLU A 14 -0.34 23.97 -4.23
C GLU A 14 0.31 24.03 -5.63
N ILE A 15 -0.40 23.65 -6.69
CA ILE A 15 0.18 23.47 -8.03
C ILE A 15 0.33 24.80 -8.79
N GLN A 16 -0.32 25.90 -8.38
CA GLN A 16 -0.22 27.14 -9.15
C GLN A 16 0.92 28.09 -8.73
N ASN A 17 1.65 27.89 -7.62
CA ASN A 17 2.60 28.91 -7.13
C ASN A 17 4.01 28.45 -6.73
N HIS A 18 4.40 27.19 -6.89
CA HIS A 18 5.78 26.81 -6.56
C HIS A 18 6.32 25.68 -7.43
N TYR A 19 6.75 26.04 -8.63
CA TYR A 19 7.76 25.27 -9.36
C TYR A 19 9.03 25.13 -8.50
N ASP A 20 9.33 23.90 -8.11
CA ASP A 20 10.67 23.28 -8.12
C ASP A 20 11.81 23.75 -7.20
N LYS A 21 11.57 24.35 -6.03
CA LYS A 21 12.71 24.81 -5.18
C LYS A 21 13.00 24.11 -3.85
N LEU A 22 12.17 23.19 -3.35
CA LEU A 22 12.31 22.76 -1.94
C LEU A 22 12.39 21.25 -1.65
N ASN A 23 12.48 20.35 -2.64
CA ASN A 23 12.58 18.89 -2.38
C ASN A 23 11.55 18.38 -1.36
N ARG A 24 10.37 19.00 -1.28
CA ARG A 24 9.31 18.55 -0.38
C ARG A 24 8.60 17.38 -1.04
N PRO A 25 8.49 16.22 -0.37
CA PRO A 25 7.76 15.08 -0.94
C PRO A 25 6.32 15.53 -1.19
N LYS A 26 5.85 15.35 -2.43
CA LYS A 26 4.45 15.60 -2.78
C LYS A 26 3.60 14.53 -2.08
N LYS A 27 2.55 14.98 -1.39
CA LYS A 27 1.67 14.15 -0.57
C LYS A 27 0.36 13.89 -1.31
N ILE A 28 -0.12 12.65 -1.27
CA ILE A 28 -1.46 12.28 -1.71
C ILE A 28 -2.36 12.15 -0.49
N TYR A 29 -3.57 12.70 -0.58
CA TYR A 29 -4.58 12.57 0.46
C TYR A 29 -5.57 11.49 0.05
N LEU A 30 -5.68 10.45 0.87
CA LEU A 30 -6.74 9.46 0.76
C LEU A 30 -7.88 9.87 1.68
N LYS A 31 -9.08 10.05 1.15
CA LYS A 31 -10.30 10.23 1.93
C LYS A 31 -11.16 8.99 1.80
N ILE A 32 -11.48 8.34 2.91
CA ILE A 32 -12.39 7.20 2.94
C ILE A 32 -13.66 7.62 3.67
N GLU A 33 -14.80 7.53 2.98
CA GLU A 33 -16.13 7.78 3.56
C GLU A 33 -16.85 6.44 3.74
N PHE A 34 -17.32 6.14 4.96
CA PHE A 34 -18.16 4.98 5.22
C PHE A 34 -19.63 5.38 5.21
N SER A 35 -20.51 4.50 4.72
CA SER A 35 -21.96 4.74 4.70
C SER A 35 -22.62 4.77 6.10
N SER A 36 -21.90 4.42 7.16
CA SER A 36 -22.33 4.63 8.54
C SER A 36 -22.09 6.08 8.95
N SER A 37 -22.98 6.64 9.76
CA SER A 37 -22.98 8.03 10.25
C SER A 37 -21.68 8.53 10.92
N GLU A 38 -20.70 7.67 11.14
CA GLU A 38 -19.34 8.04 11.52
C GLU A 38 -18.45 8.14 10.28
N GLN A 39 -18.26 9.37 9.81
CA GLN A 39 -17.21 9.70 8.86
C GLN A 39 -15.86 9.57 9.58
N GLN A 40 -15.16 8.45 9.43
CA GLN A 40 -13.77 8.34 9.87
C GLN A 40 -12.85 8.78 8.74
N LEU A 41 -12.22 9.95 8.90
CA LEU A 41 -11.23 10.45 7.97
C LEU A 41 -9.89 9.75 8.24
N PHE A 42 -9.55 8.75 7.43
CA PHE A 42 -8.21 8.15 7.46
C PHE A 42 -7.24 9.00 6.65
N GLN A 43 -6.54 9.93 7.31
CA GLN A 43 -5.50 10.73 6.69
C GLN A 43 -4.15 10.03 6.80
N GLY A 44 -3.52 9.74 5.66
CA GLY A 44 -2.14 9.26 5.58
C GLY A 44 -1.37 10.04 4.54
N ASP A 45 -0.13 10.41 4.86
CA ASP A 45 0.80 10.98 3.89
C ASP A 45 1.42 9.83 3.09
N PHE A 46 1.06 9.69 1.81
CA PHE A 46 1.77 8.80 0.91
C PHE A 46 2.94 9.56 0.28
N ASN A 47 4.16 9.14 0.61
CA ASN A 47 5.34 9.65 -0.07
C ASN A 47 5.33 9.14 -1.51
N LEU A 48 5.30 10.05 -2.48
CA LEU A 48 5.66 9.74 -3.86
C LEU A 48 7.15 9.43 -3.92
N THR A 49 7.52 8.19 -3.61
CA THR A 49 8.86 7.66 -3.82
C THR A 49 8.98 7.37 -5.31
N HIS A 50 9.59 8.28 -6.06
CA HIS A 50 9.69 8.20 -7.52
C HIS A 50 8.34 8.49 -8.21
N ASP A 51 8.31 8.59 -9.54
CA ASP A 51 7.14 9.07 -10.32
C ASP A 51 5.96 8.08 -10.35
N SER A 52 5.77 7.33 -9.27
CA SER A 52 4.80 6.25 -9.14
C SER A 52 4.23 6.15 -7.72
N MET A 53 3.12 5.41 -7.62
CA MET A 53 2.45 5.04 -6.38
C MET A 53 2.36 3.53 -6.30
N ILE A 54 2.76 2.98 -5.15
CA ILE A 54 2.63 1.55 -4.86
C ILE A 54 1.40 1.35 -3.98
N TYR A 55 0.46 0.56 -4.48
CA TYR A 55 -0.70 0.10 -3.74
C TYR A 55 -0.45 -1.34 -3.31
N PHE A 56 -0.76 -1.62 -2.05
CA PHE A 56 -0.73 -2.97 -1.53
C PHE A 56 -1.93 -3.22 -0.62
N GLN A 57 -2.41 -4.46 -0.62
CA GLN A 57 -3.50 -4.88 0.23
C GLN A 57 -3.31 -6.33 0.64
N THR A 58 -3.90 -6.66 1.79
CA THR A 58 -4.08 -8.04 2.24
C THR A 58 -5.54 -8.44 2.10
N ASP A 59 -5.85 -9.75 2.06
CA ASP A 59 -7.24 -10.23 1.96
C ASP A 59 -8.09 -9.99 3.22
N LYS A 60 -7.46 -9.79 4.38
CA LYS A 60 -8.10 -9.46 5.66
C LYS A 60 -7.27 -8.43 6.43
N PRO A 61 -7.90 -7.62 7.31
CA PRO A 61 -7.18 -6.71 8.19
C PRO A 61 -6.58 -7.39 9.44
N ILE A 62 -7.08 -8.57 9.83
CA ILE A 62 -6.68 -9.30 11.05
C ILE A 62 -6.62 -10.79 10.72
N TYR A 63 -5.61 -11.47 11.26
CA TYR A 63 -5.37 -12.91 11.06
C TYR A 63 -5.11 -13.62 12.39
N ARG A 64 -5.48 -14.89 12.45
CA ARG A 64 -5.12 -15.83 13.50
C ARG A 64 -3.83 -16.56 13.13
N PRO A 65 -3.12 -17.14 14.11
CA PRO A 65 -2.02 -18.04 13.84
C PRO A 65 -2.44 -19.16 12.87
N ASN A 66 -1.52 -19.59 12.01
CA ASN A 66 -1.76 -20.58 10.97
C ASN A 66 -2.76 -20.16 9.86
N GLU A 67 -3.25 -18.92 9.84
CA GLU A 67 -3.95 -18.42 8.65
C GLU A 67 -2.98 -18.00 7.55
N MET A 68 -3.45 -18.10 6.31
CA MET A 68 -2.76 -17.64 5.12
C MET A 68 -3.07 -16.17 4.89
N VAL A 69 -2.02 -15.36 4.74
CA VAL A 69 -2.10 -13.94 4.38
C VAL A 69 -1.89 -13.83 2.88
N ARG A 70 -2.84 -13.24 2.16
CA ARG A 70 -2.72 -13.05 0.71
C ARG A 70 -2.51 -11.58 0.38
N PHE A 71 -1.38 -11.27 -0.23
CA PHE A 71 -1.01 -9.94 -0.67
C PHE A 71 -1.38 -9.74 -2.13
N ARG A 72 -1.76 -8.50 -2.47
CA ARG A 72 -1.84 -8.01 -3.85
C ARG A 72 -1.13 -6.67 -3.94
N VAL A 73 -0.27 -6.53 -4.94
CA VAL A 73 0.57 -5.35 -5.16
C VAL A 73 0.35 -4.82 -6.57
N LEU A 74 0.24 -3.51 -6.71
CA LEU A 74 0.13 -2.77 -7.96
C LEU A 74 1.00 -1.52 -7.87
N GLU A 75 1.71 -1.21 -8.93
CA GLU A 75 2.38 0.08 -9.09
C GLU A 75 1.73 0.83 -10.27
N ILE A 76 1.43 2.11 -10.06
CA ILE A 76 0.93 2.99 -11.12
C ILE A 76 1.78 4.25 -11.23
N ASP A 77 1.89 4.81 -12.43
CA ASP A 77 2.56 6.08 -12.68
C ASP A 77 1.69 7.29 -12.31
N ARG A 78 2.22 8.51 -12.48
CA ARG A 78 1.49 9.77 -12.27
C ARG A 78 0.25 9.95 -13.15
N SER A 79 0.15 9.22 -14.25
CA SER A 79 -1.00 9.24 -15.16
C SER A 79 -2.00 8.13 -14.85
N LEU A 80 -1.82 7.43 -13.71
CA LEU A 80 -2.63 6.30 -13.26
C LEU A 80 -2.57 5.08 -14.19
N ASN A 81 -1.51 4.97 -15.01
CA ASN A 81 -1.27 3.77 -15.79
C ASN A 81 -0.50 2.74 -14.97
N SER A 82 -0.82 1.46 -15.14
CA SER A 82 -0.04 0.37 -14.57
C SER A 82 1.41 0.41 -15.07
N LYS A 83 2.36 0.28 -14.13
CA LYS A 83 3.79 0.24 -14.40
C LYS A 83 4.28 -1.21 -14.33
N SER A 84 5.16 -1.57 -15.26
CA SER A 84 5.93 -2.81 -15.15
C SER A 84 7.16 -2.60 -14.28
N ASP A 85 7.34 -3.47 -13.30
CA ASP A 85 8.44 -3.37 -12.33
C ASP A 85 8.66 -4.69 -11.57
N ILE A 86 9.74 -4.74 -10.78
CA ILE A 86 10.02 -5.77 -9.80
C ILE A 86 10.00 -5.13 -8.41
N CYS A 87 9.02 -5.52 -7.60
CA CYS A 87 8.83 -5.04 -6.24
C CYS A 87 9.31 -6.06 -5.21
N ASN A 88 10.17 -5.67 -4.30
CA ASN A 88 10.59 -6.47 -3.16
C ASN A 88 9.62 -6.31 -2.00
N LEU A 89 8.98 -7.42 -1.59
CA LEU A 89 8.14 -7.51 -0.39
C LEU A 89 8.96 -8.11 0.75
N THR A 90 9.05 -7.38 1.87
CA THR A 90 9.63 -7.88 3.13
C THR A 90 8.52 -8.03 4.17
N ILE A 91 8.41 -9.21 4.78
CA ILE A 91 7.44 -9.46 5.86
C ILE A 91 8.19 -9.53 7.20
N LYS A 92 7.73 -8.74 8.17
CA LYS A 92 8.26 -8.68 9.53
C LYS A 92 7.17 -8.99 10.55
N ASN A 93 7.57 -9.69 11.61
CA ASN A 93 6.67 -9.91 12.75
C ASN A 93 6.55 -8.66 13.64
N HIS A 94 5.75 -8.77 14.71
CA HIS A 94 5.54 -7.69 15.68
C HIS A 94 6.82 -7.21 16.41
N GLN A 95 7.92 -7.99 16.36
CA GLN A 95 9.22 -7.63 16.92
C GLN A 95 10.16 -7.03 15.86
N LYS A 96 9.66 -6.73 14.66
CA LYS A 96 10.43 -6.24 13.50
C LYS A 96 11.44 -7.25 12.95
N ILE A 97 11.32 -8.53 13.31
CA ILE A 97 12.16 -9.61 12.76
C ILE A 97 11.63 -9.96 11.37
N LYS A 98 12.51 -9.92 10.37
CA LYS A 98 12.22 -10.35 8.99
C LYS A 98 11.98 -11.85 8.96
N LEU A 99 10.83 -12.27 8.44
CA LEU A 99 10.44 -13.66 8.29
C LEU A 99 10.39 -14.08 6.83
N ASP A 100 10.14 -13.15 5.91
CA ASP A 100 10.15 -13.42 4.48
C ASP A 100 10.67 -12.23 3.67
N PHE A 101 11.19 -12.54 2.49
CA PHE A 101 11.68 -11.58 1.50
C PHE A 101 11.53 -12.16 0.09
N ILE A 102 10.69 -11.54 -0.73
CA ILE A 102 10.38 -12.02 -2.07
C ILE A 102 10.35 -10.89 -3.08
N SER A 103 10.82 -11.16 -4.31
CA SER A 103 10.69 -10.25 -5.45
C SER A 103 9.44 -10.61 -6.25
N LEU A 104 8.58 -9.62 -6.45
CA LEU A 104 7.28 -9.71 -7.13
C LEU A 104 7.36 -9.00 -8.48
N THR A 105 7.05 -9.70 -9.56
CA THR A 105 7.05 -9.11 -10.91
C THR A 105 5.66 -8.54 -11.24
N LEU A 106 5.61 -7.25 -11.56
CA LEU A 106 4.45 -6.56 -12.09
C LEU A 106 4.59 -6.49 -13.61
N GLU A 107 3.81 -7.30 -14.33
CA GLU A 107 3.89 -7.33 -15.79
C GLU A 107 2.54 -7.57 -16.46
N ALA A 108 2.51 -7.29 -17.76
CA ALA A 108 1.33 -7.51 -18.59
C ALA A 108 0.85 -8.97 -18.51
N PRO A 109 -0.47 -9.23 -18.62
CA PRO A 109 -1.52 -8.25 -18.91
C PRO A 109 -2.13 -7.58 -17.66
N TYR A 110 -1.80 -8.05 -16.46
CA TYR A 110 -2.52 -7.65 -15.24
C TYR A 110 -1.79 -6.60 -14.41
N TYR A 111 -0.44 -6.54 -14.49
CA TYR A 111 0.40 -5.62 -13.72
C TYR A 111 0.15 -5.65 -12.21
N ILE A 112 -0.41 -6.76 -11.73
CA ILE A 112 -0.70 -7.04 -10.33
C ILE A 112 0.11 -8.28 -9.97
N ALA A 113 0.84 -8.19 -8.87
CA ALA A 113 1.50 -9.35 -8.28
C ALA A 113 0.74 -9.82 -7.05
N GLU A 114 0.62 -11.14 -6.91
CA GLU A 114 0.01 -11.78 -5.75
C GLU A 114 1.05 -12.60 -5.00
N TYR A 115 0.90 -12.69 -3.68
CA TYR A 115 1.79 -13.49 -2.85
C TYR A 115 1.05 -14.07 -1.66
N GLU A 116 1.30 -15.33 -1.33
CA GLU A 116 0.71 -16.00 -0.17
C GLU A 116 1.80 -16.27 0.88
N PHE A 117 1.55 -15.82 2.11
CA PHE A 117 2.41 -16.06 3.26
C PHE A 117 1.67 -16.84 4.33
N GLN A 118 2.25 -17.96 4.77
CA GLN A 118 1.68 -18.78 5.82
C GLN A 118 2.12 -18.27 7.19
N LEU A 119 1.18 -17.78 8.01
CA LEU A 119 1.52 -17.37 9.38
C LEU A 119 1.95 -18.59 10.22
N PRO A 120 2.98 -18.44 11.08
CA PRO A 120 3.37 -19.48 12.01
C PRO A 120 2.24 -19.89 12.97
N GLN A 121 2.20 -21.16 13.35
CA GLN A 121 1.22 -21.67 14.34
C GLN A 121 1.39 -21.04 15.72
N ILE A 122 2.62 -20.69 16.08
CA ILE A 122 2.98 -20.06 17.36
C ILE A 122 3.14 -18.54 17.21
N ALA A 123 2.51 -17.93 16.20
CA ALA A 123 2.53 -16.49 16.01
C ALA A 123 1.95 -15.78 17.24
N LYS A 124 2.70 -14.80 17.76
CA LYS A 124 2.24 -13.92 18.84
C LYS A 124 1.36 -12.80 18.27
N GLU A 125 0.41 -12.36 19.08
CA GLU A 125 -0.42 -11.19 18.79
C GLU A 125 0.44 -9.93 18.68
N GLY A 126 0.07 -9.05 17.76
CA GLY A 126 0.73 -7.76 17.55
C GLY A 126 0.55 -7.26 16.12
N ILE A 127 1.09 -6.07 15.84
CA ILE A 127 1.06 -5.47 14.51
C ILE A 127 2.27 -5.97 13.71
N TRP A 128 1.99 -6.71 12.63
CA TRP A 128 2.99 -7.16 11.67
C TRP A 128 3.21 -6.09 10.61
N GLU A 129 4.36 -6.14 9.95
CA GLU A 129 4.76 -5.13 8.97
C GLU A 129 5.11 -5.79 7.64
N ALA A 130 4.55 -5.25 6.56
CA ALA A 130 4.92 -5.58 5.20
C ALA A 130 5.53 -4.33 4.57
N GLU A 131 6.79 -4.42 4.14
CA GLU A 131 7.49 -3.34 3.46
C GLU A 131 7.61 -3.67 1.98
N LEU A 132 7.28 -2.71 1.12
CA LEU A 132 7.40 -2.82 -0.33
C LEU A 132 8.39 -1.80 -0.87
N PHE A 133 9.21 -2.25 -1.80
CA PHE A 133 10.17 -1.42 -2.52
C PHE A 133 10.22 -1.84 -4.00
N CYS A 134 9.85 -0.96 -4.92
CA CYS A 134 9.91 -1.18 -6.37
C CYS A 134 11.04 -0.31 -6.99
N ASN A 135 11.48 -0.63 -8.22
CA ASN A 135 12.69 -0.07 -8.84
C ASN A 135 12.46 1.06 -9.86
#